data_AF-A0A924SJV9-F1
#
_entry.id   AF-A0A924SJV9-F1
#
_cell.length_a   1.000
_cell.length_b   1.000
_cell.length_c   1.000
_cell.angle_alpha   90.00
_cell.angle_beta   90.00
_cell.angle_gamma   90.00
#
_symmetry.space_group_name_H-M   'P 1'
#
loop_
_entity.id
_entity.type
_entity.pdbx_description
1 polymer ?
#
loop_
_entity_poly.entity_id
_entity_poly.type
_entity_poly.pdbx_seq_one_letter_code
_entity_poly.pdbx_strand_id
1 'polypeptide(L)'
;AAVTNGVSLTTSHEVLAPGGIKRLTVAVAVDRNAKNIPTTADITAMVGAAVGLDPKRGDSLAVTTPSFLASSTPTVATTPTKAGPADMVATYGPRGLGALLLLLVGLGFLRTLKRAASVEIPADQVTAALGTASRSAVGARTTAALPPGTLPAPRAKKDGELMSMVDESPDEVAGLLRGWLAGVGGSDQ
;
A
#
# COMPACT_ATOMS: atom_id res chain seq x y z
N ALA A 1 -48.52 -8.99 85.42
CA ALA A 1 -48.84 -7.93 84.44
C ALA A 1 -48.06 -8.21 83.17
N ALA A 2 -48.71 -8.28 82.01
CA ALA A 2 -48.02 -8.50 80.74
C ALA A 2 -47.46 -7.18 80.22
N VAL A 3 -46.17 -7.15 79.88
CA VAL A 3 -45.50 -5.98 79.31
C VAL A 3 -45.54 -6.10 77.78
N THR A 4 -46.28 -5.22 77.12
CA THR A 4 -46.31 -5.11 75.66
C THR A 4 -45.25 -4.11 75.23
N ASN A 5 -44.28 -4.58 74.44
CA ASN A 5 -43.27 -3.71 73.83
C ASN A 5 -43.66 -3.45 72.37
N GLY A 6 -43.74 -2.18 71.97
CA GLY A 6 -43.95 -1.81 70.58
C GLY A 6 -42.67 -2.02 69.77
N VAL A 7 -42.76 -2.73 68.64
CA VAL A 7 -41.66 -2.85 67.67
C VAL A 7 -41.80 -1.78 66.60
N SER A 8 -40.66 -1.24 66.14
CA SER A 8 -40.66 -0.25 65.06
C SER A 8 -40.88 -0.94 63.72
N LEU A 9 -41.97 -0.60 63.02
CA LEU A 9 -42.25 -1.05 61.66
C LEU A 9 -41.94 0.09 60.69
N THR A 10 -40.99 -0.14 59.77
CA THR A 10 -40.75 0.77 58.65
C THR A 10 -41.29 0.12 57.38
N THR A 11 -42.34 0.69 56.79
CA THR A 11 -42.87 0.27 55.49
C THR A 11 -42.39 1.26 54.44
N SER A 12 -41.58 0.79 53.49
CA SER A 12 -41.14 1.57 52.33
C SER A 12 -41.99 1.23 51.12
N HIS A 13 -42.46 2.26 50.40
CA HIS A 13 -43.16 2.12 49.13
C HIS A 13 -42.39 2.90 48.06
N GLU A 14 -41.82 2.18 47.10
CA GLU A 14 -40.99 2.77 46.04
C GLU A 14 -41.72 2.65 44.70
N VAL A 15 -41.98 3.80 44.07
CA VAL A 15 -42.56 3.87 42.72
C VAL A 15 -41.43 4.20 41.75
N LEU A 16 -41.02 3.19 40.98
CA LEU A 16 -40.00 3.34 39.94
C LEU A 16 -40.63 3.97 38.69
N ALA A 17 -39.98 5.00 38.15
CA ALA A 17 -40.38 5.55 36.85
C ALA A 17 -40.14 4.51 35.74
N PRO A 18 -41.08 4.34 34.79
CA PRO A 18 -40.86 3.46 33.63
C PRO A 18 -39.78 4.05 32.71
N GLY A 19 -38.92 3.20 32.14
CA GLY A 19 -37.89 3.59 31.17
C GLY A 19 -36.43 3.45 31.63
N GLY A 20 -36.18 2.85 32.80
CA GLY A 20 -34.81 2.55 33.25
C GLY A 20 -34.06 1.59 32.32
N ILE A 21 -32.77 1.86 32.10
CA ILE A 21 -31.90 0.99 31.31
C ILE A 21 -31.52 -0.23 32.16
N LYS A 22 -31.75 -1.44 31.62
CA LYS A 22 -31.41 -2.70 32.30
C LYS A 22 -30.00 -3.18 32.00
N ARG A 23 -29.48 -2.91 30.82
CA ARG A 23 -28.14 -3.31 30.36
C ARG A 23 -27.75 -2.51 29.11
N LEU A 24 -26.47 -2.16 29.03
CA LEU A 24 -25.86 -1.53 27.86
C LEU A 24 -24.73 -2.42 27.31
N THR A 25 -24.72 -2.67 26.00
CA THR A 25 -23.62 -3.35 25.32
C THR A 25 -23.14 -2.48 24.17
N VAL A 26 -21.86 -2.13 24.18
CA VAL A 26 -21.26 -1.22 23.21
C VAL A 26 -20.12 -1.93 22.49
N ALA A 27 -20.12 -1.85 21.17
CA ALA A 27 -19.04 -2.36 20.33
C ALA A 27 -18.46 -1.21 19.50
N VAL A 28 -17.15 -1.06 19.53
CA VAL A 28 -16.43 0.01 18.83
C VAL A 28 -15.34 -0.62 17.98
N ALA A 29 -15.35 -0.29 16.69
CA ALA A 29 -14.29 -0.63 15.76
C ALA A 29 -13.59 0.65 15.32
N VAL A 30 -12.27 0.71 15.49
CA VAL A 30 -11.46 1.87 15.11
C VAL A 30 -10.48 1.45 14.02
N ASP A 31 -10.43 2.19 12.92
CA ASP A 31 -9.52 1.89 11.83
C ASP A 31 -8.07 1.97 12.29
N ARG A 32 -7.30 0.88 12.09
CA ARG A 32 -5.86 0.86 12.34
C ARG A 32 -5.07 1.82 11.44
N ASN A 33 -5.60 2.16 10.27
CA ASN A 33 -4.90 3.03 9.31
C ASN A 33 -5.09 4.53 9.59
N ALA A 34 -5.94 4.89 10.55
CA ALA A 34 -6.13 6.27 10.95
C ALA A 34 -4.83 6.87 11.54
N LYS A 35 -4.61 8.16 11.30
CA LYS A 35 -3.47 8.88 11.87
C LYS A 35 -3.77 9.23 13.33
N ASN A 36 -2.76 9.09 14.21
CA ASN A 36 -2.83 9.47 15.63
C ASN A 36 -3.95 8.76 16.41
N ILE A 37 -4.06 7.44 16.28
CA ILE A 37 -5.06 6.64 17.01
C ILE A 37 -4.71 6.66 18.52
N PRO A 38 -5.64 7.07 19.40
CA PRO A 38 -5.46 6.95 20.85
C PRO A 38 -5.32 5.50 21.29
N THR A 39 -4.82 5.24 22.49
CA THR A 39 -4.73 3.86 22.96
C THR A 39 -6.13 3.25 23.14
N THR A 40 -6.22 1.91 23.06
CA THR A 40 -7.50 1.22 23.28
C THR A 40 -8.06 1.49 24.67
N ALA A 41 -7.21 1.72 25.67
CA ALA A 41 -7.60 2.12 27.02
C ALA A 41 -8.27 3.50 27.04
N ASP A 42 -7.69 4.48 26.33
CA ASP A 42 -8.25 5.83 26.24
C ASP A 42 -9.62 5.81 25.54
N ILE A 43 -9.72 5.06 24.43
CA ILE A 43 -10.99 4.89 23.71
C ILE A 43 -12.04 4.24 24.62
N THR A 44 -11.65 3.20 25.37
CA THR A 44 -12.55 2.51 26.30
C THR A 44 -13.04 3.46 27.40
N ALA A 45 -12.14 4.27 27.97
CA ALA A 45 -12.48 5.23 29.01
C ALA A 45 -13.38 6.36 28.49
N MET A 46 -13.07 6.94 27.34
CA MET A 46 -13.87 8.00 26.72
C MET A 46 -15.27 7.51 26.36
N VAL A 47 -15.37 6.36 25.68
CA VAL A 47 -16.65 5.79 25.29
C VAL A 47 -17.44 5.37 26.52
N GLY A 48 -16.79 4.73 27.50
CA GLY A 48 -17.42 4.33 28.76
C GLY A 48 -18.02 5.51 29.54
N ALA A 49 -17.29 6.63 29.62
CA ALA A 49 -17.77 7.85 30.26
C ALA A 49 -18.92 8.51 29.47
N ALA A 50 -18.83 8.54 28.13
CA ALA A 50 -19.84 9.14 27.27
C ALA A 50 -21.20 8.44 27.34
N VAL A 51 -21.19 7.11 27.51
CA VAL A 51 -22.43 6.31 27.55
C VAL A 51 -22.93 6.01 28.96
N GLY A 52 -22.20 6.46 30.01
CA GLY A 52 -22.55 6.15 31.39
C GLY A 52 -22.50 4.65 31.70
N LEU A 53 -21.43 3.98 31.24
CA LEU A 53 -21.26 2.54 31.39
C LEU A 53 -21.17 2.15 32.86
N ASP A 54 -22.03 1.24 33.29
CA ASP A 54 -22.10 0.76 34.67
C ASP A 54 -21.85 -0.76 34.74
N PRO A 55 -20.68 -1.19 35.25
CA PRO A 55 -20.38 -2.62 35.43
C PRO A 55 -21.37 -3.32 36.38
N LYS A 56 -21.96 -2.61 37.34
CA LYS A 56 -22.93 -3.18 38.31
C LYS A 56 -24.27 -3.50 37.65
N ARG A 57 -24.63 -2.76 36.60
CA ARG A 57 -25.80 -3.04 35.74
C ARG A 57 -25.55 -4.21 34.77
N GLY A 58 -24.30 -4.68 34.66
CA GLY A 58 -23.90 -5.74 33.74
C GLY A 58 -23.59 -5.22 32.34
N ASP A 59 -23.16 -3.96 32.23
CA ASP A 59 -22.78 -3.38 30.95
C ASP A 59 -21.44 -3.90 30.44
N SER A 60 -21.25 -3.89 29.12
CA SER A 60 -20.03 -4.34 28.46
C SER A 60 -19.62 -3.44 27.30
N LEU A 61 -18.32 -3.24 27.14
CA LEU A 61 -17.72 -2.46 26.06
C LEU A 61 -16.58 -3.26 25.43
N ALA A 62 -16.68 -3.50 24.12
CA ALA A 62 -15.66 -4.16 23.32
C ALA A 62 -15.08 -3.17 22.30
N VAL A 63 -13.76 -2.99 22.33
CA VAL A 63 -13.03 -2.14 21.38
C VAL A 63 -12.11 -3.01 20.53
N THR A 64 -12.20 -2.85 19.22
CA THR A 64 -11.36 -3.57 18.25
C THR A 64 -10.72 -2.59 17.27
N THR A 65 -9.53 -2.91 16.77
CA THR A 65 -8.80 -2.07 15.82
C THR A 65 -8.46 -2.81 14.52
N PRO A 66 -9.48 -3.18 13.71
CA PRO A 66 -9.25 -3.77 12.39
C PRO A 66 -8.67 -2.73 11.42
N SER A 67 -7.96 -3.20 10.40
CA SER A 67 -7.63 -2.37 9.24
C SER A 67 -8.86 -2.32 8.34
N PHE A 68 -9.48 -1.15 8.19
CA PHE A 68 -10.55 -1.02 7.22
C PHE A 68 -9.95 -1.01 5.81
N LEU A 69 -10.45 -1.88 4.93
CA LEU A 69 -10.08 -1.84 3.53
C LEU A 69 -10.78 -0.65 2.89
N ALA A 70 -10.01 0.25 2.29
CA ALA A 70 -10.52 1.30 1.41
C ALA A 70 -10.95 0.67 0.07
N SER A 71 -11.95 -0.19 0.11
CA SER A 71 -12.65 -0.62 -1.09
C SER A 71 -14.12 -0.73 -0.74
N SER A 72 -14.88 0.27 -1.17
CA SER A 72 -16.32 0.15 -1.34
C SER A 72 -16.59 -0.88 -2.43
N THR A 73 -16.48 -2.15 -2.07
CA THR A 73 -17.10 -3.26 -2.77
C THR A 73 -17.38 -4.29 -1.69
N PRO A 74 -18.65 -4.71 -1.47
CA PRO A 74 -18.94 -5.79 -0.55
C PRO A 74 -18.18 -7.01 -1.04
N THR A 75 -17.10 -7.38 -0.34
CA THR A 75 -16.51 -8.70 -0.48
C THR A 75 -17.51 -9.65 0.17
N VAL A 76 -18.57 -9.99 -0.57
CA VAL A 76 -19.25 -11.27 -0.37
C VAL A 76 -18.13 -12.29 -0.46
N ALA A 77 -17.91 -13.02 0.63
CA ALA A 77 -16.90 -14.07 0.68
C ALA A 77 -17.13 -15.03 -0.49
N THR A 78 -16.39 -14.82 -1.58
CA THR A 78 -16.33 -15.76 -2.68
C THR A 78 -15.64 -16.97 -2.13
N THR A 79 -16.43 -18.01 -1.92
CA THR A 79 -15.98 -19.40 -1.84
C THR A 79 -14.84 -19.59 -2.85
N PRO A 80 -13.74 -20.26 -2.48
CA PRO A 80 -12.59 -20.40 -3.36
C PRO A 80 -13.02 -21.19 -4.61
N THR A 81 -13.34 -20.47 -5.69
CA THR A 81 -13.48 -21.05 -7.02
C THR A 81 -12.11 -21.58 -7.39
N LYS A 82 -12.04 -22.90 -7.42
CA LYS A 82 -10.93 -23.75 -7.83
C LYS A 82 -10.10 -23.07 -8.93
N ALA A 83 -8.85 -22.75 -8.60
CA ALA A 83 -7.90 -22.11 -9.51
C ALA A 83 -7.89 -22.84 -10.86
N GLY A 84 -8.22 -22.10 -11.93
CA GLY A 84 -8.10 -22.57 -13.30
C GLY A 84 -6.63 -22.66 -13.72
N PRO A 85 -6.31 -23.45 -14.76
CA PRO A 85 -4.93 -23.67 -15.22
C PRO A 85 -4.18 -22.40 -15.68
N ALA A 86 -4.86 -21.25 -15.77
CA ALA A 86 -4.25 -19.96 -16.11
C ALA A 86 -3.34 -19.40 -15.00
N ASP A 87 -3.61 -19.70 -13.72
CA ASP A 87 -2.82 -19.16 -12.60
C ASP A 87 -1.44 -19.83 -12.44
N MET A 88 -1.26 -21.03 -13.01
CA MET A 88 0.06 -21.67 -13.03
C MET A 88 1.03 -20.92 -13.94
N VAL A 89 0.57 -20.33 -15.04
CA VAL A 89 1.45 -19.66 -16.01
C VAL A 89 2.04 -18.37 -15.43
N ALA A 90 1.27 -17.64 -14.61
CA ALA A 90 1.73 -16.43 -13.94
C ALA A 90 2.80 -16.71 -12.86
N THR A 91 2.75 -17.90 -12.23
CA THR A 91 3.68 -18.27 -11.15
C THR A 91 4.96 -18.94 -11.67
N TYR A 92 4.89 -19.68 -12.79
CA TYR A 92 6.05 -20.40 -13.37
C TYR A 92 6.70 -19.69 -14.58
N GLY A 93 6.03 -18.71 -15.19
CA GLY A 93 6.56 -17.91 -16.31
C GLY A 93 7.95 -17.31 -16.10
N PRO A 94 8.25 -16.65 -14.96
CA PRO A 94 9.56 -16.01 -14.77
C PRO A 94 10.71 -17.01 -14.52
N ARG A 95 10.41 -18.22 -14.00
CA ARG A 95 11.44 -19.26 -13.77
C ARG A 95 11.90 -19.93 -15.07
N GLY A 96 11.01 -20.13 -16.03
CA GLY A 96 11.36 -20.67 -17.34
C GLY A 96 12.28 -19.74 -18.15
N LEU A 97 12.00 -18.43 -18.10
CA LEU A 97 12.79 -17.43 -18.83
C LEU A 97 14.22 -17.28 -18.27
N GLY A 98 14.36 -17.31 -16.94
CA GLY A 98 15.68 -17.27 -16.29
C GLY A 98 16.57 -18.47 -16.62
N ALA A 99 16.01 -19.67 -16.63
CA ALA A 99 16.75 -20.89 -16.99
C ALA A 99 17.21 -20.89 -18.46
N LEU A 100 16.36 -20.41 -19.38
CA LEU A 100 16.71 -20.32 -20.80
C LEU A 100 17.84 -19.32 -21.06
N LEU A 101 17.82 -18.18 -20.36
CA LEU A 101 18.84 -17.14 -20.50
C LEU A 101 20.21 -17.60 -19.96
N LEU A 102 20.22 -18.29 -18.81
CA LEU A 102 21.44 -18.93 -18.28
C LEU A 102 22.00 -20.00 -19.21
N LEU A 103 21.13 -20.81 -19.83
CA LEU A 103 21.55 -21.84 -20.78
C LEU A 103 22.17 -21.24 -22.06
N LEU A 104 21.58 -20.16 -22.59
CA LEU A 104 22.13 -19.47 -23.76
C LEU A 104 23.50 -18.84 -23.48
N VAL A 105 23.67 -18.20 -22.31
CA VAL A 105 24.96 -17.64 -21.89
C VAL A 105 26.01 -18.75 -21.69
N GLY A 106 25.64 -19.83 -21.00
CA GLY A 106 26.53 -20.98 -20.78
C GLY A 106 26.96 -21.66 -22.09
N LEU A 107 26.03 -21.86 -23.03
CA LEU A 107 26.31 -22.47 -24.32
C LEU A 107 27.14 -21.55 -25.23
N GLY A 108 26.89 -20.23 -25.17
CA GLY A 108 27.70 -19.21 -25.83
C GLY A 108 29.14 -19.23 -25.33
N PHE A 109 29.33 -19.23 -24.01
CA PHE A 109 30.65 -19.31 -23.38
C PHE A 109 31.39 -20.60 -23.79
N LEU A 110 30.74 -21.77 -23.69
CA LEU A 110 31.34 -23.03 -24.15
C LEU A 110 31.69 -23.01 -25.64
N ARG A 111 30.87 -22.40 -26.50
CA ARG A 111 31.20 -22.23 -27.93
C ARG A 111 32.42 -21.33 -28.14
N THR A 112 32.58 -20.27 -27.36
CA THR A 112 33.77 -19.40 -27.45
C THR A 112 35.04 -20.11 -26.99
N LEU A 113 34.98 -20.95 -25.94
CA LEU A 113 36.13 -21.76 -25.52
C LEU A 113 36.48 -22.86 -26.52
N LYS A 114 35.48 -23.50 -27.14
CA LYS A 114 35.74 -24.51 -28.19
C LYS A 114 36.20 -23.88 -29.51
N ARG A 115 35.82 -22.63 -29.81
CA ARG A 115 36.38 -21.87 -30.95
C ARG A 115 37.80 -21.37 -30.66
N ALA A 116 38.13 -21.07 -29.40
CA ALA A 116 39.51 -20.77 -29.00
C ALA A 116 40.46 -21.98 -29.16
N ALA A 117 39.93 -23.21 -29.19
CA ALA A 117 40.71 -24.43 -29.44
C ALA A 117 40.90 -24.76 -30.95
N SER A 118 40.42 -23.94 -31.88
CA SER A 118 40.66 -24.14 -33.32
C SER A 118 40.89 -22.84 -34.09
N VAL A 119 41.41 -21.80 -33.43
CA VAL A 119 42.07 -20.71 -34.15
C VAL A 119 43.55 -20.97 -34.07
N GLU A 120 44.08 -21.63 -35.09
CA GLU A 120 45.49 -21.49 -35.45
C GLU A 120 45.67 -20.01 -35.84
N ILE A 121 46.22 -19.23 -34.91
CA ILE A 121 46.52 -17.82 -35.11
C ILE A 121 47.81 -17.77 -35.94
N PRO A 122 47.79 -17.36 -37.23
CA PRO A 122 49.02 -17.00 -37.90
C PRO A 122 49.67 -15.84 -37.14
N ALA A 123 50.93 -16.01 -36.78
CA ALA A 123 51.68 -15.22 -35.80
C ALA A 123 52.01 -13.77 -36.21
N ASP A 124 51.21 -13.14 -37.07
CA ASP A 124 51.57 -11.86 -37.71
C ASP A 124 50.68 -10.67 -37.33
N GLN A 125 49.72 -10.84 -36.41
CA GLN A 125 48.82 -9.74 -36.00
C GLN A 125 48.86 -9.37 -34.52
N VAL A 126 49.68 -10.04 -33.70
CA VAL A 126 49.81 -9.71 -32.26
C VAL A 126 50.86 -8.61 -32.01
N THR A 127 51.74 -8.34 -32.97
CA THR A 127 52.80 -7.32 -32.87
C THR A 127 52.30 -5.89 -33.15
N ALA A 128 51.15 -5.71 -33.81
CA ALA A 128 50.59 -4.39 -34.11
C ALA A 128 49.73 -3.80 -32.97
N ALA A 129 49.14 -4.63 -32.11
CA ALA A 129 48.26 -4.17 -31.02
C ALA A 129 49.01 -3.81 -29.72
N LEU A 130 50.25 -4.29 -29.53
CA LEU A 130 51.09 -3.94 -28.37
C LEU A 130 51.98 -2.71 -28.58
N GLY A 131 52.14 -2.24 -29.83
CA GLY A 131 53.01 -1.10 -30.17
C GLY A 131 52.41 0.29 -29.93
N THR A 132 51.08 0.40 -29.80
CA THR A 132 50.35 1.67 -29.68
C THR A 132 49.82 1.95 -28.27
N ALA A 133 49.84 0.96 -27.36
CA ALA A 133 49.40 1.14 -25.97
C ALA A 133 50.51 1.61 -25.00
N SER A 134 51.78 1.57 -25.43
CA SER A 134 52.95 1.85 -24.56
C SER A 134 53.54 3.27 -24.69
N ARG A 135 52.82 4.21 -25.32
CA ARG A 135 53.34 5.58 -25.58
C ARG A 135 52.50 6.75 -25.06
N SER A 136 51.52 6.51 -24.18
CA SER A 136 50.69 7.58 -23.59
C SER A 136 50.63 7.58 -22.06
N ALA A 137 51.63 7.01 -21.39
CA ALA A 137 51.63 6.90 -19.92
C ALA A 137 52.87 7.50 -19.24
N VAL A 138 53.36 8.67 -19.66
CA VAL A 138 54.24 9.51 -18.82
C VAL A 138 54.10 10.98 -19.22
N GLY A 139 53.61 11.85 -18.32
CA GLY A 139 53.85 13.29 -18.45
C GLY A 139 52.80 14.24 -17.87
N ALA A 140 53.14 14.84 -16.73
CA ALA A 140 52.72 16.17 -16.26
C ALA A 140 51.34 16.35 -15.57
N ARG A 141 51.43 16.42 -14.23
CA ARG A 141 50.65 17.32 -13.36
C ARG A 141 50.52 18.72 -13.98
N THR A 142 49.34 19.36 -13.88
CA THR A 142 49.11 20.70 -13.27
C THR A 142 47.63 21.08 -13.28
N THR A 143 47.26 21.76 -12.20
CA THR A 143 46.05 22.54 -11.85
C THR A 143 45.27 23.24 -12.97
N ALA A 144 43.93 23.21 -12.91
CA ALA A 144 42.98 24.31 -13.19
C ALA A 144 41.53 23.78 -13.06
N ALA A 145 40.82 24.10 -11.97
CA ALA A 145 39.85 25.21 -11.88
C ALA A 145 38.47 24.89 -12.49
N LEU A 146 37.46 24.78 -11.61
CA LEU A 146 36.04 24.68 -11.94
C LEU A 146 35.54 25.95 -12.65
N PRO A 147 34.71 25.83 -13.70
CA PRO A 147 33.69 26.83 -14.00
C PRO A 147 32.35 26.47 -13.30
N PRO A 148 31.63 27.46 -12.75
CA PRO A 148 30.37 27.23 -12.06
C PRO A 148 29.19 27.20 -13.05
N GLY A 149 28.18 26.42 -12.67
CA GLY A 149 26.79 26.73 -13.00
C GLY A 149 26.27 26.22 -14.34
N THR A 150 25.52 25.11 -14.29
CA THR A 150 24.14 25.08 -14.79
C THR A 150 23.45 23.85 -14.18
N LEU A 151 22.60 24.08 -13.17
CA LEU A 151 21.56 23.12 -12.81
C LEU A 151 20.51 23.12 -13.92
N PRO A 152 20.05 21.98 -14.44
CA PRO A 152 18.77 21.94 -15.14
C PRO A 152 17.66 21.92 -14.08
N ALA A 153 17.09 23.09 -13.79
CA ALA A 153 15.74 23.21 -13.23
C ALA A 153 14.77 23.61 -14.35
N PRO A 154 13.46 23.53 -14.17
CA PRO A 154 12.63 22.44 -13.66
C PRO A 154 11.66 21.95 -14.77
N ARG A 155 10.85 20.92 -14.49
CA ARG A 155 9.81 20.37 -15.39
C ARG A 155 8.61 21.31 -15.61
N ALA A 156 8.84 22.62 -15.79
CA ALA A 156 7.79 23.65 -15.82
C ALA A 156 7.25 23.99 -17.23
N LYS A 157 7.63 23.23 -18.27
CA LYS A 157 7.14 23.47 -19.64
C LYS A 157 5.93 22.62 -20.05
N LYS A 158 5.56 21.61 -19.24
CA LYS A 158 4.44 20.70 -19.56
C LYS A 158 3.08 21.24 -19.10
N ASP A 159 3.07 22.08 -18.06
CA ASP A 159 1.82 22.65 -17.52
C ASP A 159 1.23 23.73 -18.45
N GLY A 160 2.09 24.49 -19.16
CA GLY A 160 1.64 25.51 -20.11
C GLY A 160 1.02 24.92 -21.38
N GLU A 161 1.55 23.79 -21.87
CA GLU A 161 1.02 23.10 -23.05
C GLU A 161 -0.33 22.42 -22.74
N LEU A 162 -0.48 21.87 -21.53
CA LEU A 162 -1.74 21.35 -21.02
C LEU A 162 -2.80 22.46 -20.87
N MET A 163 -2.40 23.64 -20.39
CA MET A 163 -3.32 24.78 -20.25
C MET A 163 -3.74 25.36 -21.61
N SER A 164 -2.85 25.40 -22.61
CA SER A 164 -3.24 25.81 -23.97
C SER A 164 -4.19 24.82 -24.67
N MET A 165 -4.07 23.51 -24.39
CA MET A 165 -4.99 22.50 -24.92
C MET A 165 -6.39 22.59 -24.30
N VAL A 166 -6.51 23.09 -23.06
CA VAL A 166 -7.80 23.33 -22.41
C VAL A 166 -8.52 24.54 -23.01
N ASP A 167 -7.79 25.58 -23.38
CA ASP A 167 -8.34 26.78 -24.02
C ASP A 167 -8.74 26.54 -25.49
N GLU A 168 -7.96 25.74 -26.24
CA GLU A 168 -8.21 25.49 -27.66
C GLU A 168 -9.40 24.53 -27.91
N SER A 169 -9.60 23.55 -27.03
CA SER A 169 -10.61 22.49 -27.22
C SER A 169 -11.38 22.13 -25.93
N PRO A 170 -12.18 23.06 -25.36
CA PRO A 170 -12.94 22.81 -24.14
C PRO A 170 -14.02 21.70 -24.29
N ASP A 171 -14.54 21.52 -25.52
CA ASP A 171 -15.59 20.53 -25.80
C ASP A 171 -15.09 19.08 -25.68
N GLU A 172 -13.84 18.81 -26.04
CA GLU A 172 -13.24 17.47 -25.91
C GLU A 172 -13.04 17.10 -24.44
N VAL A 173 -12.63 18.06 -23.60
CA VAL A 173 -12.50 17.89 -22.14
C VAL A 173 -13.86 17.68 -21.49
N ALA A 174 -14.88 18.44 -21.92
CA ALA A 174 -16.26 18.27 -21.45
C ALA A 174 -16.83 16.89 -21.83
N GLY A 175 -16.46 16.36 -23.00
CA GLY A 175 -16.81 15.00 -23.44
C GLY A 175 -16.22 13.92 -22.53
N LEU A 176 -14.95 14.06 -22.15
CA LEU A 176 -14.27 13.14 -21.23
C LEU A 176 -14.85 13.19 -19.81
N LEU A 177 -15.12 14.40 -19.30
CA LEU A 177 -15.79 14.58 -18.00
C LEU A 177 -17.22 14.01 -18.02
N ARG A 178 -17.95 14.20 -19.11
CA ARG A 178 -19.30 13.66 -19.29
C ARG A 178 -19.29 12.14 -19.43
N GLY A 179 -18.27 11.56 -20.07
CA GLY A 179 -18.06 10.11 -20.14
C GLY A 179 -17.80 9.51 -18.76
N TRP A 180 -17.01 10.19 -17.92
CA TRP A 180 -16.79 9.77 -16.53
C TRP A 180 -18.03 9.94 -15.65
N LEU A 181 -18.76 11.05 -15.80
CA LEU A 181 -20.02 11.28 -15.09
C LEU A 181 -21.12 10.31 -15.51
N ALA A 182 -21.19 9.95 -16.79
CA ALA A 182 -22.13 8.94 -17.30
C ALA A 182 -21.73 7.53 -16.85
N GLY A 183 -20.42 7.22 -16.78
CA GLY A 183 -19.90 5.99 -16.19
C GLY A 183 -20.09 5.88 -14.68
N VAL A 184 -20.19 7.02 -13.97
CA VAL A 184 -20.48 7.11 -12.53
C VAL A 184 -21.98 7.04 -12.22
N GLY A 185 -22.86 7.37 -13.18
CA GLY A 185 -24.32 7.44 -12.97
C GLY A 185 -25.14 6.31 -13.58
N GLY A 186 -24.52 5.34 -14.26
CA GLY A 186 -25.21 4.33 -15.07
C GLY A 186 -24.73 2.90 -14.79
N SER A 187 -24.89 2.42 -13.56
CA SER A 187 -24.82 1.00 -13.23
C SER A 187 -25.97 0.63 -12.29
N ASP A 188 -27.20 0.83 -12.77
CA ASP A 188 -28.42 0.24 -12.20
C ASP A 188 -29.38 0.05 -13.38
N GLN A 189 -29.29 -1.14 -14.01
CA GLN A 189 -30.30 -1.86 -14.82
C GLN A 189 -29.66 -3.21 -15.23
#